data_AF-A0A2D4MI11-F1
#
_entry.id   AF-A0A2D4MI11-F1
#
_cell.length_a   1.000
_cell.length_b   1.000
_cell.length_c   1.000
_cell.angle_alpha   90.00
_cell.angle_beta   90.00
_cell.angle_gamma   90.00
#
_symmetry.space_group_name_H-M   'P 1'
#
loop_
_entity.id
_entity.type
_entity.pdbx_description
1 polymer ?
#
loop_
_entity_poly.entity_id
_entity_poly.type
_entity_poly.pdbx_seq_one_letter_code
_entity_poly.pdbx_strand_id
1 'polypeptide(L)'
;RQHEPESEASGLSGEEEEEYDDDEEEGVKGEVEEEQRDSGSDYHGDEDDIPLGPQSNISLLDQHQHLKEKAEARKESAKEKQLKEEEKILESVAEGRALMSVKEMAKGITYDDPIKTSWKAPRYILTMSEARHDRVRKKYHILVEGEGIPPPLKSFKEMKFPAAILRGLKKKGIQQPTPIQIQGIPTM
;
A
#
# COMPACT_ATOMS: atom_id res chain seq x y z
N ARG A 1 2.86 56.42 -38.49
CA ARG A 1 2.37 56.72 -37.11
C ARG A 1 1.57 55.49 -36.68
N GLN A 2 2.21 54.36 -36.38
CA GLN A 2 2.84 54.05 -35.09
C GLN A 2 2.13 54.73 -33.92
N HIS A 3 1.39 53.92 -33.18
CA HIS A 3 1.09 54.12 -31.76
C HIS A 3 0.53 52.81 -31.19
N GLU A 4 1.39 52.09 -30.48
CA GLU A 4 1.00 51.39 -29.25
C GLU A 4 0.61 52.43 -28.18
N PRO A 5 -0.12 51.99 -27.16
CA PRO A 5 0.55 51.88 -25.87
C PRO A 5 0.24 50.59 -25.09
N GLU A 6 1.26 50.18 -24.33
CA GLU A 6 1.24 49.19 -23.25
C GLU A 6 0.32 49.62 -22.07
N SER A 7 -0.26 48.65 -21.36
CA SER A 7 -0.32 48.65 -19.89
C SER A 7 -0.88 47.34 -19.34
N GLU A 8 -0.29 46.97 -18.21
CA GLU A 8 -0.34 45.72 -17.46
C GLU A 8 -1.62 45.55 -16.62
N ALA A 9 -1.98 44.29 -16.33
CA ALA A 9 -2.50 43.81 -15.04
C ALA A 9 -2.84 42.31 -15.18
N SER A 10 -1.99 41.39 -14.72
CA SER A 10 -2.01 40.78 -13.38
C SER A 10 -3.36 40.19 -12.98
N GLY A 11 -3.41 38.86 -12.93
CA GLY A 11 -4.55 38.06 -12.50
C GLY A 11 -4.10 36.66 -12.13
N LEU A 12 -3.21 36.58 -11.12
CA LEU A 12 -2.90 35.36 -10.39
C LEU A 12 -4.05 35.11 -9.40
N SER A 13 -5.00 34.25 -9.75
CA SER A 13 -5.82 33.51 -8.78
C SER A 13 -5.10 32.19 -8.54
N GLY A 14 -4.60 31.84 -7.35
CA GLY A 14 -5.28 31.99 -6.07
C GLY A 14 -6.11 30.73 -5.83
N GLU A 15 -5.43 29.58 -5.72
CA GLU A 15 -6.00 28.31 -5.24
C GLU A 15 -5.22 28.05 -3.94
N GLU A 16 -5.72 28.59 -2.83
CA GLU A 16 -6.46 27.86 -1.80
C GLU A 16 -5.55 26.82 -1.13
N GLU A 17 -4.85 27.27 -0.08
CA GLU A 17 -4.19 26.42 0.90
C GLU A 17 -5.28 25.66 1.66
N GLU A 18 -5.32 24.33 1.52
CA GLU A 18 -6.18 23.48 2.35
C GLU A 18 -5.62 23.47 3.79
N GLU A 19 -6.31 24.23 4.64
CA GLU A 19 -6.24 24.24 6.09
C GLU A 19 -6.56 22.84 6.62
N TYR A 20 -5.60 22.19 7.27
CA TYR A 20 -5.83 20.94 7.99
C TYR A 20 -6.41 21.27 9.37
N ASP A 21 -7.66 20.85 9.58
CA ASP A 21 -8.36 20.88 10.86
C ASP A 21 -7.54 20.17 11.95
N ASP A 22 -7.20 20.92 13.00
CA ASP A 22 -6.64 20.47 14.27
C ASP A 22 -7.81 19.97 15.14
N ASP A 23 -8.02 18.65 15.17
CA ASP A 23 -8.98 18.03 16.09
C ASP A 23 -8.39 18.02 17.52
N GLU A 24 -8.78 19.01 18.32
CA GLU A 24 -8.69 18.98 19.79
C GLU A 24 -9.55 17.83 20.35
N GLU A 25 -8.92 16.83 20.98
CA GLU A 25 -9.63 15.95 21.93
C GLU A 25 -9.27 16.32 23.39
N GLU A 26 -10.26 16.87 24.09
CA GLU A 26 -10.26 17.01 25.54
C GLU A 26 -10.43 15.66 26.26
N GLY A 27 -9.40 15.30 27.03
CA GLY A 27 -9.49 15.05 28.47
C GLY A 27 -10.57 14.09 29.02
N VAL A 28 -10.23 12.80 29.13
CA VAL A 28 -10.81 11.90 30.13
C VAL A 28 -9.75 11.56 31.19
N LYS A 29 -9.94 12.12 32.39
CA LYS A 29 -9.20 11.80 33.62
C LYS A 29 -9.51 10.38 34.09
N GLY A 30 -8.51 9.51 34.04
CA GLY A 30 -8.45 8.26 34.80
C GLY A 30 -7.19 8.24 35.64
N GLU A 31 -7.34 8.40 36.96
CA GLU A 31 -6.27 8.30 37.95
C GLU A 31 -5.74 6.86 37.98
N VAL A 32 -4.44 6.68 37.74
CA VAL A 32 -3.72 5.44 38.06
C VAL A 32 -2.42 5.83 38.75
N GLU A 33 -2.25 5.27 39.94
CA GLU A 33 -1.23 5.54 40.94
C GLU A 33 0.19 5.29 40.40
N GLU A 34 1.11 6.20 40.75
CA GLU A 34 2.54 6.06 40.53
C GLU A 34 3.11 4.94 41.43
N GLU A 35 3.36 3.76 40.85
CA GLU A 35 4.42 2.87 41.31
C GLU A 35 5.64 3.04 40.40
N GLN A 36 6.60 3.87 40.83
CA GLN A 36 7.96 3.82 40.33
C GLN A 36 8.54 2.44 40.67
N ARG A 37 8.60 1.56 39.67
CA ARG A 37 9.57 0.48 39.61
C ARG A 37 10.41 0.72 38.38
N ASP A 38 11.53 1.41 38.62
CA ASP A 38 12.72 1.40 37.79
C ASP A 38 13.13 -0.07 37.57
N SER A 39 12.58 -0.69 36.53
CA SER A 39 13.00 -2.01 36.10
C SER A 39 14.19 -1.79 35.18
N GLY A 40 15.35 -1.59 35.81
CA GLY A 40 16.64 -1.54 35.16
C GLY A 40 16.74 -2.64 34.12
N SER A 41 16.76 -2.23 32.86
CA SER A 41 17.12 -3.10 31.75
C SER A 41 18.53 -3.59 32.03
N ASP A 42 18.60 -4.83 32.48
CA ASP A 42 19.79 -5.58 32.82
C ASP A 42 20.65 -5.73 31.56
N TYR A 43 21.45 -4.71 31.26
CA TYR A 43 22.60 -4.80 30.37
C TYR A 43 23.73 -5.52 31.11
N HIS A 44 23.46 -6.74 31.58
CA HIS A 44 24.50 -7.66 31.99
C HIS A 44 25.21 -8.16 30.73
N GLY A 45 26.22 -7.39 30.31
CA GLY A 45 27.05 -7.67 29.15
C GLY A 45 28.38 -6.93 29.28
N ASP A 46 29.18 -7.35 30.26
CA ASP A 46 30.61 -7.09 30.41
C ASP A 46 31.01 -5.59 30.46
N GLU A 47 30.71 -4.94 31.58
CA GLU A 47 31.29 -3.64 31.94
C GLU A 47 32.71 -3.73 32.53
N ASP A 48 33.25 -4.94 32.73
CA ASP A 48 34.45 -5.13 33.57
C ASP A 48 35.82 -5.07 32.86
N ASP A 49 35.89 -4.80 31.55
CA ASP A 49 37.17 -4.94 30.81
C ASP A 49 37.55 -3.73 29.94
N ILE A 50 37.37 -2.53 30.50
CA ILE A 50 38.12 -1.34 30.08
C ILE A 50 38.92 -0.89 31.29
N PRO A 51 40.26 -1.06 31.29
CA PRO A 51 41.11 -0.51 32.34
C PRO A 51 40.91 1.01 32.44
N LEU A 52 40.05 1.45 33.36
CA LEU A 52 39.77 2.86 33.64
C LEU A 52 40.89 3.40 34.51
N GLY A 53 42.05 3.61 33.90
CA GLY A 53 43.22 4.19 34.55
C GLY A 53 44.30 4.56 33.52
N PRO A 54 45.06 5.65 33.72
CA PRO A 54 46.14 6.01 32.82
C PRO A 54 47.17 4.87 32.77
N GLN A 55 47.23 4.17 31.64
CA GLN A 55 48.29 3.19 31.42
C GLN A 55 49.57 3.96 31.10
N SER A 56 50.48 4.07 32.08
CA SER A 56 51.74 4.83 31.99
C SER A 56 52.69 4.36 30.88
N ASN A 57 52.38 3.23 30.25
CA ASN A 57 53.26 2.49 29.35
C ASN A 57 52.92 2.75 27.87
N ILE A 58 51.84 3.48 27.58
CA ILE A 58 51.33 3.71 26.23
C ILE A 58 50.96 5.19 26.05
N SER A 59 51.12 5.68 24.83
CA SER A 59 50.84 7.07 24.49
C SER A 59 49.35 7.40 24.67
N LEU A 60 49.04 8.58 25.20
CA LEU A 60 47.66 9.05 25.40
C LEU A 60 46.86 9.10 24.08
N LEU A 61 47.55 9.40 22.98
CA LEU A 61 46.94 9.38 21.64
C LEU A 61 46.52 7.96 21.22
N ASP A 62 47.32 6.95 21.59
CA ASP A 62 47.10 5.55 21.24
C ASP A 62 45.94 4.95 22.07
N GLN A 63 45.84 5.34 23.35
CA GLN A 63 44.68 5.03 24.20
C GLN A 63 43.37 5.56 23.62
N HIS A 64 43.38 6.81 23.12
CA HIS A 64 42.19 7.41 22.52
C HIS A 64 41.77 6.68 21.26
N GLN A 65 42.72 6.32 20.41
CA GLN A 65 42.44 5.57 19.19
C GLN A 65 41.85 4.19 19.50
N HIS A 66 42.42 3.47 20.46
CA HIS A 66 41.90 2.17 20.88
C HIS A 66 40.49 2.25 21.50
N LEU A 67 40.22 3.28 22.30
CA LEU A 67 38.87 3.53 22.85
C LEU A 67 37.86 3.90 21.76
N LYS A 68 38.30 4.68 20.76
CA LYS A 68 37.47 5.05 19.61
C LYS A 68 37.14 3.84 18.73
N GLU A 69 38.13 3.02 18.41
CA GLU A 69 37.94 1.78 17.65
C GLU A 69 37.03 0.79 18.40
N LYS A 70 37.18 0.65 19.73
CA LYS A 70 36.30 -0.20 20.55
C LYS A 70 34.85 0.32 20.60
N ALA A 71 34.67 1.65 20.63
CA ALA A 71 33.35 2.28 20.58
C ALA A 71 32.70 2.18 19.18
N GLU A 72 33.49 2.32 18.12
CA GLU A 72 33.04 2.14 16.73
C GLU A 72 32.67 0.68 16.46
N ALA A 73 33.48 -0.29 16.90
CA ALA A 73 33.16 -1.72 16.79
C ALA A 73 31.88 -2.12 17.56
N ARG A 74 31.63 -1.53 18.75
CA ARG A 74 30.36 -1.71 19.47
C ARG A 74 29.17 -1.11 18.73
N LYS A 75 29.33 0.07 18.10
CA LYS A 75 28.29 0.71 17.29
C LYS A 75 28.01 -0.06 16.00
N GLU A 76 29.05 -0.59 15.36
CA GLU A 76 28.94 -1.47 14.19
C GLU A 76 28.22 -2.77 14.57
N SER A 77 28.57 -3.40 15.69
CA SER A 77 27.89 -4.61 16.19
C SER A 77 26.41 -4.38 16.53
N ALA A 78 26.07 -3.24 17.16
CA ALA A 78 24.67 -2.90 17.44
C ALA A 78 23.87 -2.66 16.14
N LYS A 79 24.47 -1.99 15.16
CA LYS A 79 23.86 -1.72 13.85
C LYS A 79 23.68 -2.99 13.03
N GLU A 80 24.65 -3.89 13.05
CA GLU A 80 24.58 -5.20 12.38
C GLU A 80 23.45 -6.06 12.97
N LYS A 81 23.27 -6.02 14.30
CA LYS A 81 22.15 -6.71 14.97
C LYS A 81 20.79 -6.14 14.55
N GLN A 82 20.67 -4.82 14.45
CA GLN A 82 19.45 -4.16 13.97
C GLN A 82 19.15 -4.52 12.51
N LEU A 83 20.15 -4.47 11.62
CA LEU A 83 20.02 -4.88 10.22
C LEU A 83 19.52 -6.33 10.09
N LYS A 84 20.04 -7.23 10.92
CA LYS A 84 19.61 -8.64 10.93
C LYS A 84 18.18 -8.83 11.44
N GLU A 85 17.77 -8.04 12.43
CA GLU A 85 16.39 -8.04 12.91
C GLU A 85 15.43 -7.46 11.85
N GLU A 86 15.81 -6.35 11.20
CA GLU A 86 15.05 -5.76 10.08
C GLU A 86 14.92 -6.72 8.89
N GLU A 87 16.01 -7.41 8.51
CA GLU A 87 16.03 -8.39 7.42
C GLU A 87 15.09 -9.57 7.72
N LYS A 88 15.11 -10.08 8.96
CA LYS A 88 14.22 -11.17 9.39
C LYS A 88 12.74 -10.76 9.33
N ILE A 89 12.42 -9.52 9.70
CA ILE A 89 11.05 -8.99 9.57
C ILE A 89 10.67 -8.90 8.09
N LEU A 90 11.58 -8.44 7.24
CA LEU A 90 11.35 -8.29 5.80
C LEU A 90 11.15 -9.64 5.10
N GLU A 91 11.93 -10.66 5.48
CA GLU A 91 11.79 -12.04 5.01
C GLU A 91 10.41 -12.62 5.40
N SER A 92 9.98 -12.43 6.65
CA SER A 92 8.67 -12.91 7.12
C SER A 92 7.46 -12.23 6.47
N VAL A 93 7.63 -11.01 5.93
CA VAL A 93 6.59 -10.27 5.22
C VAL A 93 6.52 -10.68 3.74
N ALA A 94 7.65 -11.10 3.16
CA ALA A 94 7.77 -11.42 1.74
C ALA A 94 7.10 -12.74 1.34
N GLU A 95 7.04 -13.74 2.21
CA GLU A 95 6.70 -15.12 1.83
C GLU A 95 5.22 -15.41 1.50
N GLY A 96 4.28 -14.47 1.66
CA GLY A 96 2.89 -14.79 1.27
C GLY A 96 1.84 -13.69 1.34
N ARG A 97 2.21 -12.44 1.57
CA ARG A 97 1.25 -11.37 1.91
C ARG A 97 1.21 -10.21 0.93
N ALA A 98 1.50 -10.48 -0.35
CA ALA A 98 1.55 -9.47 -1.41
C ALA A 98 0.23 -8.68 -1.62
N LEU A 99 -0.89 -9.15 -1.07
CA LEU A 99 -2.22 -8.51 -1.18
C LEU A 99 -2.75 -7.98 0.17
N MET A 100 -2.00 -8.07 1.26
CA MET A 100 -2.44 -7.64 2.60
C MET A 100 -1.62 -6.44 3.08
N SER A 101 -2.30 -5.42 3.59
CA SER A 101 -1.63 -4.26 4.20
C SER A 101 -1.03 -4.62 5.57
N VAL A 102 0.04 -3.92 5.99
CA VAL A 102 0.65 -4.06 7.33
C VAL A 102 -0.38 -3.87 8.44
N LYS A 103 -1.34 -2.96 8.25
CA LYS A 103 -2.44 -2.72 9.19
C LYS A 103 -3.39 -3.92 9.31
N GLU A 104 -3.61 -4.64 8.22
CA GLU A 104 -4.48 -5.82 8.18
C GLU A 104 -3.77 -7.04 8.77
N MET A 105 -2.46 -7.17 8.50
CA MET A 105 -1.60 -8.19 9.10
C MET A 105 -1.55 -8.08 10.63
N ALA A 106 -1.32 -6.87 11.15
CA ALA A 106 -1.26 -6.63 12.60
C ALA A 106 -2.59 -6.92 13.32
N LYS A 107 -3.70 -6.73 12.61
CA LYS A 107 -5.05 -7.03 13.11
C LYS A 107 -5.50 -8.46 12.86
N GLY A 108 -4.69 -9.29 12.19
CA GLY A 108 -5.03 -10.67 11.86
C GLY A 108 -6.26 -10.81 10.95
N ILE A 109 -6.56 -9.79 10.13
CA ILE A 109 -7.75 -9.80 9.27
C ILE A 109 -7.46 -10.62 8.02
N THR A 110 -8.15 -11.74 7.84
CA THR A 110 -8.14 -12.52 6.60
C THR A 110 -9.44 -12.28 5.84
N TYR A 111 -9.35 -12.03 4.52
CA TYR A 111 -10.52 -11.92 3.65
C TYR A 111 -10.70 -13.23 2.89
N ASP A 112 -11.55 -14.09 3.42
CA ASP A 112 -11.86 -15.38 2.80
C ASP A 112 -13.02 -15.27 1.78
N ASP A 113 -13.91 -14.28 1.98
CA ASP A 113 -15.09 -14.08 1.15
C ASP A 113 -14.88 -13.05 0.02
N PRO A 114 -15.43 -13.28 -1.19
CA PRO A 114 -15.43 -12.29 -2.25
C PRO A 114 -16.18 -11.02 -1.86
N ILE A 115 -15.73 -9.88 -2.38
CA ILE A 115 -16.42 -8.59 -2.23
C ILE A 115 -17.83 -8.71 -2.80
N LYS A 116 -18.83 -8.34 -1.99
CA LYS A 116 -20.23 -8.33 -2.42
C LYS A 116 -20.47 -7.15 -3.37
N THR A 117 -20.62 -7.44 -4.65
CA THR A 117 -20.98 -6.42 -5.65
C THR A 117 -22.49 -6.40 -5.92
N SER A 118 -23.03 -5.24 -6.28
CA SER A 118 -24.45 -5.07 -6.65
C SER A 118 -24.71 -5.35 -8.14
N TRP A 119 -23.66 -5.65 -8.90
CA TRP A 119 -23.77 -5.89 -10.33
C TRP A 119 -24.26 -7.31 -10.61
N LYS A 120 -25.13 -7.45 -11.62
CA LYS A 120 -25.64 -8.75 -12.06
C LYS A 120 -25.98 -8.69 -13.54
N ALA A 121 -25.61 -9.73 -14.28
CA ALA A 121 -25.96 -9.84 -15.69
C ALA A 121 -27.49 -9.80 -15.91
N PRO A 122 -27.96 -9.35 -17.09
CA PRO A 122 -29.39 -9.38 -17.43
C PRO A 122 -30.01 -10.78 -17.29
N ARG A 123 -31.22 -10.87 -16.72
CA ARG A 123 -31.88 -12.15 -16.42
C ARG A 123 -31.96 -13.08 -17.63
N TYR A 124 -32.32 -12.55 -18.79
CA TYR A 124 -32.46 -13.35 -20.01
C TYR A 124 -31.16 -14.03 -20.45
N ILE A 125 -29.99 -13.50 -20.08
CA ILE A 125 -28.68 -14.10 -20.38
C ILE A 125 -28.33 -15.17 -19.36
N LEU A 126 -28.69 -14.95 -18.09
CA LEU A 126 -28.50 -15.92 -17.00
C LEU A 126 -29.36 -17.17 -17.20
N THR A 127 -30.55 -17.02 -17.79
CA THR A 127 -31.45 -18.15 -18.10
C THR A 127 -31.08 -18.90 -19.38
N MET A 128 -30.09 -18.42 -20.16
CA MET A 128 -29.63 -19.14 -21.34
C MET A 128 -28.81 -20.37 -20.95
N SER A 129 -28.82 -21.38 -21.84
CA SER A 129 -27.99 -22.57 -21.65
C SER A 129 -26.49 -22.25 -21.73
N GLU A 130 -25.72 -22.98 -20.95
CA GLU A 130 -24.26 -22.89 -20.93
C GLU A 130 -23.64 -23.19 -22.31
N ALA A 131 -24.22 -24.14 -23.06
CA ALA A 131 -23.82 -24.42 -24.44
C ALA A 131 -23.87 -23.18 -25.35
N ARG A 132 -24.80 -22.23 -25.13
CA ARG A 132 -24.81 -20.96 -25.85
C ARG A 132 -23.64 -20.07 -25.43
N HIS A 133 -23.32 -20.01 -24.14
CA HIS A 133 -22.19 -19.24 -23.62
C HIS A 133 -20.87 -19.79 -24.17
N ASP A 134 -20.70 -21.12 -24.20
CA ASP A 134 -19.50 -21.76 -24.76
C ASP A 134 -19.35 -21.53 -26.26
N ARG A 135 -20.46 -21.52 -27.01
CA ARG A 135 -20.44 -21.13 -28.42
C ARG A 135 -19.93 -19.71 -28.61
N VAL A 136 -20.27 -18.79 -27.69
CA VAL A 136 -19.75 -17.41 -27.73
C VAL A 136 -18.27 -17.40 -27.39
N ARG A 137 -17.84 -18.08 -26.32
CA ARG A 137 -16.42 -18.19 -25.95
C ARG A 137 -15.58 -18.74 -27.11
N LYS A 138 -16.02 -19.84 -27.72
CA LYS A 138 -15.39 -20.45 -28.89
C LYS A 138 -15.34 -19.52 -30.10
N LYS A 139 -16.41 -18.76 -30.37
CA LYS A 139 -16.45 -17.81 -31.48
C LYS A 139 -15.43 -16.67 -31.33
N TYR A 140 -15.21 -16.22 -30.11
CA TYR A 140 -14.27 -15.12 -29.81
C TYR A 140 -12.91 -15.61 -29.31
N HIS A 141 -12.63 -16.92 -29.40
CA HIS A 141 -11.39 -17.55 -28.94
C HIS A 141 -11.05 -17.22 -27.47
N ILE A 142 -12.08 -17.20 -26.62
CA ILE A 142 -11.96 -16.92 -25.19
C ILE A 142 -11.78 -18.26 -24.47
N LEU A 143 -10.66 -18.39 -23.75
CA LEU A 143 -10.42 -19.46 -22.79
C LEU A 143 -10.64 -18.88 -21.38
N VAL A 144 -11.40 -19.58 -20.55
CA VAL A 144 -11.70 -19.15 -19.18
C VAL A 144 -11.53 -20.34 -18.26
N GLU A 145 -10.85 -20.11 -17.15
CA GLU A 145 -10.59 -21.08 -16.10
C GLU A 145 -11.05 -20.48 -14.77
N GLY A 146 -11.49 -21.33 -13.84
CA GLY A 146 -11.99 -20.93 -12.53
C GLY A 146 -13.46 -21.29 -12.29
N GLU A 147 -13.94 -20.94 -11.10
CA GLU A 147 -15.30 -21.22 -10.65
C GLU A 147 -16.18 -19.97 -10.75
N GLY A 148 -17.50 -20.14 -10.87
CA GLY A 148 -18.43 -19.00 -10.88
C GLY A 148 -18.31 -18.06 -12.09
N ILE A 149 -17.84 -18.56 -13.24
CA ILE A 149 -17.57 -17.74 -14.41
C ILE A 149 -18.86 -17.07 -14.93
N PRO A 150 -18.91 -15.73 -15.00
CA PRO A 150 -20.08 -15.02 -15.49
C PRO A 150 -20.29 -15.23 -17.00
N PRO A 151 -21.54 -15.09 -17.50
CA PRO A 151 -21.84 -15.32 -18.90
C PRO A 151 -21.24 -14.22 -19.81
N PRO A 152 -20.78 -14.57 -21.02
CA PRO A 152 -20.19 -13.61 -21.95
C PRO A 152 -21.26 -12.66 -22.53
N LEU A 153 -21.01 -11.35 -22.42
CA LEU A 153 -21.90 -10.27 -22.86
C LEU A 153 -21.40 -9.67 -24.18
N LYS A 154 -22.25 -9.66 -25.21
CA LYS A 154 -21.81 -9.29 -26.57
C LYS A 154 -21.99 -7.80 -26.88
N SER A 155 -22.68 -7.05 -26.02
CA SER A 155 -22.95 -5.64 -26.24
C SER A 155 -22.75 -4.82 -24.97
N PHE A 156 -22.24 -3.60 -25.12
CA PHE A 156 -22.09 -2.63 -24.04
C PHE A 156 -23.41 -2.30 -23.33
N LYS A 157 -24.55 -2.43 -24.02
CA LYS A 157 -25.86 -2.25 -23.41
C LYS A 157 -26.17 -3.35 -22.37
N GLU A 158 -25.76 -4.59 -22.66
CA GLU A 158 -25.96 -5.73 -21.78
C GLU A 158 -25.07 -5.64 -20.52
N MET A 159 -23.93 -4.94 -20.63
CA MET A 159 -23.00 -4.69 -19.52
C MET A 159 -23.51 -3.67 -18.49
N LYS A 160 -24.69 -3.05 -18.73
CA LYS A 160 -25.33 -2.07 -17.83
C LYS A 160 -24.53 -0.79 -17.59
N PHE A 161 -23.75 -0.34 -18.58
CA PHE A 161 -23.07 0.96 -18.47
C PHE A 161 -24.07 2.14 -18.40
N PRO A 162 -23.75 3.19 -17.64
CA PRO A 162 -24.48 4.45 -17.68
C PRO A 162 -24.60 5.01 -19.10
N ALA A 163 -25.72 5.68 -19.39
CA ALA A 163 -26.00 6.22 -20.72
C ALA A 163 -24.92 7.19 -21.23
N ALA A 164 -24.24 7.92 -20.33
CA ALA A 164 -23.13 8.79 -20.67
C ALA A 164 -21.95 8.03 -21.30
N ILE A 165 -21.58 6.87 -20.73
CA ILE A 165 -20.50 6.01 -21.25
C ILE A 165 -20.89 5.43 -22.60
N LEU A 166 -22.13 4.94 -22.75
CA LEU A 166 -22.61 4.41 -24.03
C LEU A 166 -22.56 5.45 -25.16
N ARG A 167 -22.92 6.71 -24.86
CA ARG A 167 -22.78 7.82 -25.81
C ARG A 167 -21.30 8.09 -26.15
N GLY A 168 -20.43 8.08 -25.15
CA GLY A 168 -18.98 8.25 -25.33
C GLY A 168 -18.37 7.17 -26.23
N LEU A 169 -18.69 5.90 -25.99
CA LEU A 169 -18.23 4.76 -26.80
C LEU A 169 -18.70 4.89 -28.25
N LYS A 170 -19.97 5.24 -28.46
CA LYS A 170 -20.53 5.46 -29.80
C LYS A 170 -19.84 6.62 -30.53
N LYS A 171 -19.59 7.74 -29.83
CA LYS A 171 -18.87 8.90 -30.40
C LYS A 171 -17.44 8.55 -30.82
N LYS A 172 -16.79 7.65 -30.08
CA LYS A 172 -15.45 7.13 -30.40
C LYS A 172 -15.46 6.03 -31.48
N GLY A 173 -16.62 5.69 -32.05
CA GLY A 173 -16.74 4.64 -33.07
C GLY A 173 -16.65 3.20 -32.52
N ILE A 174 -16.66 3.02 -31.20
CA ILE A 174 -16.56 1.71 -30.55
C ILE A 174 -17.98 1.14 -30.43
N GLN A 175 -18.35 0.28 -31.39
CA GLN A 175 -19.70 -0.27 -31.48
C GLN A 175 -19.88 -1.59 -30.74
N GLN A 176 -18.82 -2.40 -30.62
CA GLN A 176 -18.85 -3.74 -30.02
C GLN A 176 -17.68 -3.90 -29.04
N PRO A 177 -17.88 -4.62 -27.93
CA PRO A 177 -16.80 -4.96 -27.01
C PRO A 177 -15.79 -5.90 -27.66
N THR A 178 -14.53 -5.76 -27.26
CA THR A 178 -13.46 -6.70 -27.64
C THR A 178 -13.64 -8.04 -26.92
N PRO A 179 -13.02 -9.14 -27.39
CA PRO A 179 -13.09 -10.44 -26.72
C PRO A 179 -12.78 -10.40 -25.22
N ILE A 180 -11.74 -9.64 -24.83
CA ILE A 180 -11.38 -9.49 -23.41
C ILE A 180 -12.46 -8.74 -22.62
N GLN A 181 -13.12 -7.74 -23.23
CA GLN A 181 -14.20 -6.99 -22.60
C GLN A 181 -15.49 -7.81 -22.46
N ILE A 182 -15.78 -8.70 -23.43
CA ILE A 182 -16.95 -9.58 -23.42
C ILE A 182 -17.00 -10.45 -22.16
N GLN A 183 -15.83 -10.90 -21.68
CA GLN A 183 -15.71 -11.78 -20.52
C GLN A 183 -15.21 -11.05 -19.27
N GLY A 184 -14.30 -10.09 -19.41
CA GLY A 184 -13.62 -9.42 -18.29
C GLY A 184 -14.42 -8.29 -17.64
N ILE A 185 -15.37 -7.65 -18.34
CA ILE A 185 -16.26 -6.68 -17.68
C ILE A 185 -17.25 -7.40 -16.75
N PRO A 186 -17.88 -8.52 -17.16
CA PRO A 186 -18.78 -9.27 -16.28
C PRO A 186 -18.15 -9.88 -15.01
N THR A 187 -16.82 -10.03 -14.95
CA THR A 187 -16.11 -10.62 -13.79
C THR A 187 -15.86 -9.63 -12.67
N MET A 188 -16.09 -8.34 -12.90
CA MET A 188 -15.89 -7.27 -11.92
C MET A 188 -17.19 -6.85 -11.23
#